data_AF-A0A8H5YJB8-F1
#
_entry.id   AF-A0A8H5YJB8-F1
#
_cell.length_a   1.000
_cell.length_b   1.000
_cell.length_c   1.000
_cell.angle_alpha   90.00
_cell.angle_beta   90.00
_cell.angle_gamma   90.00
#
_symmetry.space_group_name_H-M   'P 1'
#
loop_
_entity.id
_entity.type
_entity.pdbx_description
1 polymer ?
#
loop_
_entity_poly.entity_id
_entity_poly.type
_entity_poly.pdbx_seq_one_letter_code
_entity_poly.pdbx_strand_id
1 'polypeptide(L)'
;MSSPEYVGLNRLEGYHYDSLSLALRNVLNTDIALITYAQIIDGLPTADVVWDRYSATYEPSHPIINHKTLCEGALEKAKGFRAQFSMADVTVDLEKLNAYQKAEPSSRSFQLRLIEMTACALHQIGVRMSQLEKVHDPATTAGHDIESTIKWERPPDNFCRFPPKPTMFVATQFAAHDRYPNGVDDMVGYWAENRILGGVALFDHSQAWTGDEEPNVYFQCTRARITFRVCQLLDTQQSALISFLLADPEDANTKCPLPILPTSENRVRIDPGDAIPIKKVYRDIWERKLPPRRWRAPRLERPKSSLDYPELDIDAEVERLNRM
;
A
#
# COMPACT_ATOMS: atom_id res chain seq x y z
N MET A 1 11.85 -18.14 14.45
CA MET A 1 11.27 -16.83 14.81
C MET A 1 9.99 -17.15 15.54
N SER A 2 9.78 -16.56 16.73
CA SER A 2 8.48 -16.66 17.39
C SER A 2 7.43 -16.05 16.46
N SER A 3 6.23 -16.62 16.43
CA SER A 3 5.12 -15.97 15.74
C SER A 3 4.89 -14.58 16.38
N PRO A 4 4.67 -13.52 15.58
CA PRO A 4 4.36 -12.20 16.11
C PRO A 4 3.11 -12.25 16.98
N GLU A 5 3.17 -11.64 18.16
CA GLU A 5 2.02 -11.51 19.06
C GLU A 5 1.20 -10.29 18.65
N TYR A 6 -0.08 -10.48 18.35
CA TYR A 6 -0.98 -9.40 17.95
C TYR A 6 -1.84 -8.92 19.10
N VAL A 7 -1.95 -7.60 19.26
CA VAL A 7 -2.66 -6.94 20.36
C VAL A 7 -3.49 -5.77 19.86
N GLY A 8 -4.60 -5.47 20.52
CA GLY A 8 -5.48 -4.34 20.17
C GLY A 8 -4.82 -2.98 20.41
N LEU A 9 -5.10 -2.00 19.54
CA LEU A 9 -4.56 -0.63 19.68
C LEU A 9 -5.08 0.09 20.93
N ASN A 10 -6.17 -0.37 21.53
CA ASN A 10 -6.70 0.12 22.80
C ASN A 10 -5.78 -0.15 24.01
N ARG A 11 -4.66 -0.87 23.82
CA ARG A 11 -3.60 -1.00 24.83
C ARG A 11 -2.65 0.20 24.88
N LEU A 12 -2.68 1.08 23.88
CA LEU A 12 -1.93 2.34 23.94
C LEU A 12 -2.50 3.24 25.03
N GLU A 13 -1.64 4.05 25.63
CA GLU A 13 -1.99 4.92 26.75
C GLU A 13 -1.68 6.38 26.45
N GLY A 14 -2.51 7.28 27.00
CA GLY A 14 -2.33 8.72 26.98
C GLY A 14 -2.11 9.30 25.59
N TYR A 15 -1.08 10.14 25.47
CA TYR A 15 -0.80 10.91 24.24
C TYR A 15 -0.64 10.05 22.99
N HIS A 16 -0.07 8.84 23.12
CA HIS A 16 0.12 7.90 22.01
C HIS A 16 -1.21 7.35 21.49
N TYR A 17 -2.12 7.00 22.40
CA TYR A 17 -3.47 6.58 22.01
C TYR A 17 -4.20 7.70 21.28
N ASP A 18 -4.20 8.91 21.86
CA ASP A 18 -4.92 10.06 21.30
C ASP A 18 -4.37 10.44 19.92
N SER A 19 -3.04 10.48 19.78
CA SER A 19 -2.37 10.82 18.51
C SER A 19 -2.67 9.80 17.41
N LEU A 20 -2.60 8.49 17.72
CA LEU A 20 -2.89 7.46 16.72
C LEU A 20 -4.39 7.41 16.39
N SER A 21 -5.26 7.60 17.39
CA SER A 21 -6.71 7.66 17.16
C SER A 21 -7.08 8.82 16.24
N LEU A 22 -6.48 9.99 16.46
CA LEU A 22 -6.63 11.16 15.61
C LEU A 22 -6.11 10.90 14.19
N ALA A 23 -4.90 10.36 14.07
CA ALA A 23 -4.29 10.01 12.78
C ALA A 23 -5.17 9.07 11.95
N LEU A 24 -5.71 8.03 12.58
CA LEU A 24 -6.59 7.08 11.91
C LEU A 24 -7.92 7.72 11.51
N ARG A 25 -8.52 8.55 12.36
CA ARG A 25 -9.74 9.29 12.01
C ARG A 25 -9.50 10.23 10.82
N ASN A 26 -8.40 10.97 10.81
CA ASN A 26 -8.05 11.87 9.71
C ASN A 26 -7.91 11.10 8.39
N VAL A 27 -7.21 9.97 8.39
CA VAL A 27 -7.07 9.14 7.19
C VAL A 27 -8.41 8.51 6.77
N LEU A 28 -9.16 7.92 7.71
CA LEU A 28 -10.44 7.25 7.42
C LEU A 28 -11.53 8.22 6.94
N ASN A 29 -11.42 9.51 7.28
CA ASN A 29 -12.33 10.55 6.81
C ASN A 29 -12.05 10.99 5.36
N THR A 30 -10.95 10.55 4.75
CA THR A 30 -10.66 10.87 3.34
C THR A 30 -11.54 10.06 2.38
N ASP A 31 -11.86 10.65 1.23
CA ASP A 31 -12.59 9.95 0.17
C ASP A 31 -11.81 8.75 -0.38
N ILE A 32 -10.48 8.85 -0.45
CA ILE A 32 -9.64 7.73 -0.93
C ILE A 32 -9.73 6.52 0.00
N ALA A 33 -9.75 6.71 1.32
CA ALA A 33 -9.95 5.62 2.28
C ALA A 33 -11.36 5.03 2.16
N LEU A 34 -12.38 5.88 2.10
CA LEU A 34 -13.77 5.44 1.96
C LEU A 34 -13.97 4.58 0.71
N ILE A 35 -13.50 5.05 -0.46
CA ILE A 35 -13.64 4.35 -1.74
C ILE A 35 -12.80 3.06 -1.75
N THR A 36 -11.62 3.06 -1.14
CA THR A 36 -10.76 1.87 -1.06
C THR A 36 -11.43 0.76 -0.26
N TYR A 37 -11.93 1.06 0.94
CA TYR A 37 -12.62 0.05 1.76
C TYR A 37 -13.98 -0.36 1.17
N ALA A 38 -14.68 0.56 0.51
CA ALA A 38 -15.90 0.22 -0.21
C ALA A 38 -15.66 -0.82 -1.32
N GLN A 39 -14.55 -0.71 -2.08
CA GLN A 39 -14.19 -1.75 -3.06
C GLN A 39 -13.88 -3.10 -2.41
N ILE A 40 -13.25 -3.12 -1.22
CA ILE A 40 -12.99 -4.40 -0.51
C ILE A 40 -14.29 -5.05 -0.02
N ILE A 41 -15.27 -4.24 0.40
CA ILE A 41 -16.60 -4.70 0.82
C ILE A 41 -17.43 -5.14 -0.39
N ASP A 42 -17.31 -4.42 -1.50
CA ASP A 42 -17.88 -4.81 -2.80
C ASP A 42 -17.41 -6.22 -3.16
N GLY A 43 -16.11 -6.47 -3.06
CA GLY A 43 -15.49 -7.77 -3.28
C GLY A 43 -14.60 -7.80 -4.52
N LEU A 44 -14.78 -6.83 -5.43
CA LEU A 44 -13.89 -6.59 -6.55
C LEU A 44 -13.47 -5.11 -6.62
N PRO A 45 -12.24 -4.81 -7.04
CA PRO A 45 -11.86 -3.45 -7.39
C PRO A 45 -12.59 -3.00 -8.66
N THR A 46 -12.77 -1.70 -8.83
CA THR A 46 -13.30 -1.13 -10.07
C THR A 46 -12.26 -1.24 -11.19
N ALA A 47 -12.75 -1.28 -12.44
CA ALA A 47 -11.94 -1.49 -13.62
C ALA A 47 -10.79 -0.46 -13.73
N ASP A 48 -11.07 0.82 -13.47
CA ASP A 48 -10.08 1.90 -13.49
C ASP A 48 -8.94 1.65 -12.49
N VAL A 49 -9.25 1.18 -11.28
CA VAL A 49 -8.28 0.87 -10.24
C VAL A 49 -7.44 -0.36 -10.60
N VAL A 50 -8.03 -1.33 -11.29
CA VAL A 50 -7.33 -2.52 -11.80
C VAL A 50 -6.30 -2.15 -12.87
N TRP A 51 -6.64 -1.20 -13.74
CA TRP A 51 -5.76 -0.69 -14.78
C TRP A 51 -4.73 0.32 -14.24
N ASP A 52 -5.02 1.00 -13.13
CA ASP A 52 -4.07 1.84 -12.37
C ASP A 52 -3.08 0.99 -11.55
N ARG A 53 -2.44 0.02 -12.20
CA ARG A 53 -1.43 -0.85 -11.61
C ARG A 53 -0.20 -0.92 -12.48
N TYR A 54 0.97 -0.83 -11.85
CA TYR A 54 2.26 -1.06 -12.51
C TYR A 54 2.30 -2.47 -13.10
N SER A 55 2.60 -2.55 -14.40
CA SER A 55 2.57 -3.80 -15.18
C SER A 55 1.23 -4.54 -15.08
N ALA A 56 0.11 -3.84 -15.28
CA ALA A 56 -1.19 -4.50 -15.36
C ALA A 56 -1.18 -5.58 -16.47
N THR A 57 -1.42 -6.84 -16.09
CA THR A 57 -1.38 -8.01 -16.99
C THR A 57 -2.78 -8.48 -17.42
N TYR A 58 -3.83 -7.70 -17.14
CA TYR A 58 -5.19 -8.07 -17.50
C TYR A 58 -5.47 -7.70 -18.95
N GLU A 59 -6.43 -8.39 -19.55
CA GLU A 59 -6.82 -8.19 -20.94
C GLU A 59 -8.14 -7.46 -21.06
N PRO A 60 -8.40 -6.81 -22.22
CA PRO A 60 -9.68 -6.17 -22.48
C PRO A 60 -10.89 -7.12 -22.40
N SER A 61 -10.68 -8.43 -22.56
CA SER A 61 -11.71 -9.47 -22.47
C SER A 61 -12.03 -9.92 -21.04
N HIS A 62 -11.23 -9.51 -20.05
CA HIS A 62 -11.45 -9.91 -18.66
C HIS A 62 -12.75 -9.29 -18.12
N PRO A 63 -13.63 -10.05 -17.44
CA PRO A 63 -14.94 -9.57 -16.97
C PRO A 63 -14.90 -8.28 -16.13
N ILE A 64 -13.79 -8.05 -15.43
CA ILE A 64 -13.52 -6.89 -14.58
C ILE A 64 -13.61 -5.56 -15.34
N ILE A 65 -13.44 -5.56 -16.66
CA ILE A 65 -13.57 -4.34 -17.49
C ILE A 65 -14.97 -3.72 -17.40
N ASN A 66 -15.97 -4.53 -17.04
CA ASN A 66 -17.35 -4.08 -16.89
C ASN A 66 -17.64 -3.48 -15.50
N HIS A 67 -16.78 -3.77 -14.50
CA HIS A 67 -16.97 -3.32 -13.12
C HIS A 67 -16.58 -1.84 -12.96
N LYS A 68 -17.40 -0.94 -13.50
CA LYS A 68 -17.09 0.49 -13.59
C LYS A 68 -17.44 1.29 -12.34
N THR A 69 -18.36 0.78 -11.54
CA THR A 69 -18.91 1.43 -10.35
C THR A 69 -19.12 0.40 -9.27
N LEU A 70 -19.04 0.83 -8.01
CA LEU A 70 -19.37 0.01 -6.86
C LEU A 70 -20.81 -0.53 -6.95
N CYS A 71 -21.00 -1.77 -6.51
CA CYS A 71 -22.28 -2.42 -6.32
C CYS A 71 -23.08 -1.76 -5.20
N GLU A 72 -24.40 -1.97 -5.23
CA GLU A 72 -25.31 -1.41 -4.24
C GLU A 72 -24.95 -1.82 -2.82
N GLY A 73 -24.99 -0.86 -1.88
CA GLY A 73 -24.71 -1.11 -0.46
C GLY A 73 -23.21 -1.13 -0.08
N ALA A 74 -22.28 -1.27 -1.03
CA ALA A 74 -20.84 -1.29 -0.71
C ALA A 74 -20.37 0.00 -0.03
N LEU A 75 -20.77 1.15 -0.61
CA LEU A 75 -20.43 2.47 -0.08
C LEU A 75 -21.08 2.75 1.27
N GLU A 76 -22.35 2.37 1.45
CA GLU A 76 -23.07 2.60 2.71
C GLU A 76 -22.52 1.74 3.84
N LYS A 77 -22.13 0.49 3.56
CA LYS A 77 -21.41 -0.35 4.53
C LYS A 77 -20.06 0.26 4.92
N ALA A 78 -19.30 0.81 3.96
CA ALA A 78 -18.04 1.48 4.24
C ALA A 78 -18.22 2.75 5.11
N LYS A 79 -19.25 3.55 4.84
CA LYS A 79 -19.62 4.71 5.68
C LYS A 79 -20.02 4.28 7.09
N GLY A 80 -20.80 3.20 7.20
CA GLY A 80 -21.20 2.62 8.48
C GLY A 80 -19.98 2.18 9.31
N PHE A 81 -19.04 1.46 8.69
CA PHE A 81 -17.78 1.12 9.33
C PHE A 81 -17.00 2.35 9.81
N ARG A 82 -16.83 3.37 8.95
CA ARG A 82 -16.13 4.60 9.31
C ARG A 82 -16.76 5.27 10.53
N ALA A 83 -18.09 5.37 10.57
CA ALA A 83 -18.82 6.00 11.66
C ALA A 83 -18.71 5.23 12.99
N GLN A 84 -18.51 3.91 12.93
CA GLN A 84 -18.41 3.02 14.09
C GLN A 84 -16.97 2.60 14.40
N PHE A 85 -15.98 3.23 13.75
CA PHE A 85 -14.58 2.85 13.89
C PHE A 85 -14.11 2.93 15.35
N SER A 86 -13.47 1.84 15.80
CA SER A 86 -12.95 1.70 17.16
C SER A 86 -11.50 1.20 17.12
N MET A 87 -10.65 1.79 17.96
CA MET A 87 -9.26 1.36 18.14
C MET A 87 -9.15 -0.08 18.67
N ALA A 88 -10.14 -0.55 19.44
CA ALA A 88 -10.15 -1.91 19.98
C ALA A 88 -10.30 -2.99 18.91
N ASP A 89 -10.83 -2.63 17.74
CA ASP A 89 -11.10 -3.57 16.66
C ASP A 89 -9.89 -3.81 15.74
N VAL A 90 -8.79 -3.07 15.96
CA VAL A 90 -7.59 -3.16 15.14
C VAL A 90 -6.47 -3.74 15.99
N THR A 91 -5.87 -4.82 15.49
CA THR A 91 -4.75 -5.48 16.14
C THR A 91 -3.45 -5.26 15.39
N VAL A 92 -2.36 -5.05 16.10
CA VAL A 92 -1.02 -4.87 15.54
C VAL A 92 0.00 -5.71 16.30
N ASP A 93 1.18 -5.87 15.70
CA ASP A 93 2.30 -6.53 16.35
C ASP A 93 2.69 -5.81 17.67
N LEU A 94 2.85 -6.60 18.74
CA LEU A 94 3.15 -6.10 20.08
C LEU A 94 4.50 -5.38 20.15
N GLU A 95 5.52 -5.81 19.40
CA GLU A 95 6.81 -5.14 19.39
C GLU A 95 6.68 -3.74 18.79
N LYS A 96 5.90 -3.58 17.70
CA LYS A 96 5.62 -2.28 17.09
C LYS A 96 4.81 -1.37 18.02
N LEU A 97 3.78 -1.91 18.68
CA LEU A 97 2.99 -1.16 19.66
C LEU A 97 3.87 -0.65 20.81
N ASN A 98 4.71 -1.52 21.36
CA ASN A 98 5.64 -1.16 22.44
C ASN A 98 6.69 -0.15 21.97
N ALA A 99 7.20 -0.27 20.75
CA ALA A 99 8.14 0.69 20.18
C ALA A 99 7.50 2.08 20.03
N TYR A 100 6.24 2.15 19.59
CA TYR A 100 5.51 3.40 19.53
C TYR A 100 5.27 4.01 20.92
N GLN A 101 4.79 3.22 21.89
CA GLN A 101 4.52 3.69 23.26
C GLN A 101 5.77 4.22 23.98
N LYS A 102 6.96 3.68 23.65
CA LYS A 102 8.25 4.12 24.21
C LYS A 102 8.82 5.35 23.52
N ALA A 103 8.36 5.70 22.31
CA ALA A 103 8.90 6.83 21.57
C ALA A 103 8.48 8.14 22.24
N GLU A 104 9.43 9.05 22.43
CA GLU A 104 9.18 10.34 23.07
C GLU A 104 8.24 11.20 22.21
N PRO A 105 7.13 11.73 22.74
CA PRO A 105 6.21 12.59 22.01
C PRO A 105 6.92 13.70 21.22
N SER A 106 6.43 13.98 20.01
CA SER A 106 6.99 14.99 19.09
C SER A 106 8.40 14.71 18.55
N SER A 107 9.12 13.70 19.05
CA SER A 107 10.43 13.30 18.51
C SER A 107 10.30 12.73 17.09
N ARG A 108 11.41 12.72 16.34
CA ARG A 108 11.49 12.07 15.03
C ARG A 108 11.10 10.59 15.10
N SER A 109 11.54 9.88 16.14
CA SER A 109 11.20 8.47 16.33
C SER A 109 9.68 8.30 16.53
N PHE A 110 9.05 9.15 17.33
CA PHE A 110 7.59 9.13 17.49
C PHE A 110 6.86 9.36 16.17
N GLN A 111 7.31 10.31 15.35
CA GLN A 111 6.71 10.59 14.04
C GLN A 111 6.79 9.38 13.11
N LEU A 112 7.96 8.74 13.02
CA LEU A 112 8.13 7.54 12.19
C LEU A 112 7.28 6.37 12.68
N ARG A 113 7.24 6.15 14.00
CA ARG A 113 6.39 5.11 14.61
C ARG A 113 4.90 5.42 14.46
N LEU A 114 4.48 6.68 14.48
CA LEU A 114 3.11 7.08 14.18
C LEU A 114 2.72 6.70 12.74
N ILE A 115 3.61 6.96 11.76
CA ILE A 115 3.40 6.54 10.37
C ILE A 115 3.33 5.00 10.27
N GLU A 116 4.25 4.29 10.93
CA GLU A 116 4.27 2.81 10.95
C GLU A 116 2.96 2.23 11.50
N MET A 117 2.51 2.74 12.64
CA MET A 117 1.28 2.29 13.29
C MET A 117 0.05 2.64 12.46
N THR A 118 0.04 3.81 11.82
CA THR A 118 -1.03 4.20 10.89
C THR A 118 -1.10 3.23 9.70
N ALA A 119 0.04 2.95 9.06
CA ALA A 119 0.11 2.00 7.95
C ALA A 119 -0.32 0.58 8.36
N CYS A 120 0.17 0.09 9.50
CA CYS A 120 -0.23 -1.22 10.05
C CYS A 120 -1.74 -1.29 10.32
N ALA A 121 -2.32 -0.24 10.90
CA ALA A 121 -3.75 -0.19 11.17
C ALA A 121 -4.58 -0.17 9.89
N LEU A 122 -4.22 0.62 8.88
CA LEU A 122 -4.92 0.65 7.59
C LEU A 122 -4.89 -0.71 6.89
N HIS A 123 -3.75 -1.39 6.94
CA HIS A 123 -3.57 -2.75 6.45
C HIS A 123 -4.52 -3.71 7.17
N GLN A 124 -4.57 -3.68 8.50
CA GLN A 124 -5.38 -4.58 9.32
C GLN A 124 -6.88 -4.31 9.17
N ILE A 125 -7.28 -3.05 8.95
CA ILE A 125 -8.65 -2.73 8.55
C ILE A 125 -8.94 -3.37 7.18
N GLY A 126 -8.02 -3.31 6.21
CA GLY A 126 -8.16 -3.97 4.91
C GLY A 126 -8.36 -5.48 5.02
N VAL A 127 -7.56 -6.15 5.86
CA VAL A 127 -7.68 -7.58 6.21
C VAL A 127 -9.06 -7.87 6.81
N ARG A 128 -9.50 -7.08 7.79
CA ARG A 128 -10.82 -7.28 8.42
C ARG A 128 -11.95 -7.11 7.41
N MET A 129 -11.89 -6.07 6.57
CA MET A 129 -12.89 -5.85 5.53
C MET A 129 -12.90 -6.98 4.51
N SER A 130 -11.75 -7.57 4.16
CA SER A 130 -11.68 -8.67 3.20
C SER A 130 -12.35 -9.95 3.72
N GLN A 131 -12.40 -10.13 5.04
CA GLN A 131 -13.07 -11.26 5.70
C GLN A 131 -14.59 -11.11 5.86
N LEU A 132 -15.13 -9.90 5.66
CA LEU A 132 -16.57 -9.67 5.68
C LEU A 132 -17.25 -10.19 4.41
N GLU A 133 -18.52 -10.54 4.54
CA GLU A 133 -19.39 -10.90 3.42
C GLU A 133 -19.45 -9.78 2.37
N LYS A 134 -19.29 -10.18 1.10
CA LYS A 134 -19.22 -9.29 -0.05
C LYS A 134 -20.59 -8.98 -0.60
N VAL A 135 -20.75 -7.79 -1.17
CA VAL A 135 -22.02 -7.34 -1.77
C VAL A 135 -22.00 -7.31 -3.29
N HIS A 136 -20.97 -7.90 -3.91
CA HIS A 136 -20.80 -7.92 -5.36
C HIS A 136 -22.05 -8.40 -6.09
N ASP A 137 -22.51 -7.60 -7.05
CA ASP A 137 -23.57 -7.96 -7.98
C ASP A 137 -22.95 -8.43 -9.31
N PRO A 138 -23.13 -9.72 -9.69
CA PRO A 138 -22.63 -10.25 -10.96
C PRO A 138 -23.07 -9.47 -12.21
N ALA A 139 -24.17 -8.71 -12.15
CA ALA A 139 -24.61 -7.86 -13.26
C ALA A 139 -23.57 -6.80 -13.65
N THR A 140 -22.71 -6.40 -12.70
CA THR A 140 -21.65 -5.40 -12.92
C THR A 140 -20.38 -6.00 -13.56
N THR A 141 -20.30 -7.31 -13.69
CA THR A 141 -19.15 -8.07 -14.23
C THR A 141 -19.57 -9.05 -15.32
N ALA A 142 -20.52 -8.64 -16.18
CA ALA A 142 -21.04 -9.46 -17.28
C ALA A 142 -21.59 -10.84 -16.84
N GLY A 143 -22.21 -10.91 -15.66
CA GLY A 143 -22.79 -12.11 -15.09
C GLY A 143 -21.80 -12.98 -14.29
N HIS A 144 -20.54 -12.57 -14.16
CA HIS A 144 -19.56 -13.29 -13.36
C HIS A 144 -19.66 -12.91 -11.86
N ASP A 145 -19.72 -13.89 -10.98
CA ASP A 145 -19.49 -13.66 -9.55
C ASP A 145 -18.01 -13.34 -9.26
N ILE A 146 -17.70 -13.09 -7.98
CA ILE A 146 -16.33 -12.75 -7.54
C ILE A 146 -15.34 -13.87 -7.91
N GLU A 147 -15.68 -15.12 -7.64
CA GLU A 147 -14.78 -16.26 -7.80
C GLU A 147 -14.48 -16.53 -9.28
N SER A 148 -15.51 -16.53 -10.13
CA SER A 148 -15.36 -16.68 -11.57
C SER A 148 -14.67 -15.48 -12.22
N THR A 149 -14.80 -14.28 -11.66
CA THR A 149 -14.01 -13.11 -12.11
C THR A 149 -12.54 -13.28 -11.74
N ILE A 150 -12.22 -13.69 -10.51
CA ILE A 150 -10.83 -13.91 -10.04
C ILE A 150 -10.15 -15.03 -10.82
N LYS A 151 -10.85 -16.15 -11.02
CA LYS A 151 -10.33 -17.36 -11.69
C LYS A 151 -10.46 -17.30 -13.21
N TRP A 152 -10.87 -16.17 -13.76
CA TRP A 152 -10.99 -16.03 -15.21
C TRP A 152 -9.63 -16.29 -15.85
N GLU A 153 -9.62 -17.23 -16.80
CA GLU A 153 -8.44 -17.55 -17.58
C GLU A 153 -8.64 -17.11 -19.03
N ARG A 154 -7.59 -16.55 -19.61
CA ARG A 154 -7.55 -16.23 -21.03
C ARG A 154 -7.84 -17.50 -21.84
N PRO A 155 -8.75 -17.46 -22.84
CA PRO A 155 -8.92 -18.54 -23.79
C PRO A 155 -7.58 -18.94 -24.44
N PRO A 156 -7.41 -20.22 -24.80
CA PRO A 156 -6.14 -20.69 -25.34
C PRO A 156 -5.66 -19.94 -26.59
N ASP A 157 -4.47 -19.34 -26.52
CA ASP A 157 -3.74 -18.83 -27.68
C ASP A 157 -2.21 -18.89 -27.49
N ASN A 158 -1.47 -18.27 -28.41
CA ASN A 158 0.00 -18.29 -28.47
C ASN A 158 0.68 -17.32 -27.50
N PHE A 159 -0.06 -16.55 -26.70
CA PHE A 159 0.52 -15.58 -25.77
C PHE A 159 0.84 -16.20 -24.41
N CYS A 160 1.77 -15.56 -23.68
CA CYS A 160 2.14 -15.99 -22.34
C CYS A 160 0.95 -15.87 -21.38
N ARG A 161 0.56 -16.97 -20.74
CA ARG A 161 -0.52 -16.98 -19.74
C ARG A 161 0.03 -16.65 -18.36
N PHE A 162 -0.57 -15.65 -17.73
CA PHE A 162 -0.33 -15.37 -16.32
C PHE A 162 -1.39 -16.10 -15.49
N PRO A 163 -0.99 -16.97 -14.55
CA PRO A 163 -1.97 -17.63 -13.69
C PRO A 163 -2.74 -16.58 -12.88
N PRO A 164 -4.06 -16.78 -12.67
CA PRO A 164 -4.85 -15.86 -11.87
C PRO A 164 -4.26 -15.74 -10.46
N LYS A 165 -4.37 -14.53 -9.91
CA LYS A 165 -4.00 -14.28 -8.51
C LYS A 165 -5.15 -14.73 -7.61
N PRO A 166 -4.91 -15.05 -6.34
CA PRO A 166 -5.97 -15.49 -5.43
C PRO A 166 -6.98 -14.37 -5.09
N THR A 167 -6.69 -13.13 -5.47
CA THR A 167 -7.55 -11.96 -5.33
C THR A 167 -7.23 -10.94 -6.44
N MET A 168 -8.17 -10.04 -6.74
CA MET A 168 -7.97 -8.90 -7.64
C MET A 168 -7.34 -7.68 -6.94
N PHE A 169 -7.34 -7.64 -5.60
CA PHE A 169 -6.69 -6.60 -4.80
C PHE A 169 -5.19 -6.88 -4.68
N VAL A 170 -4.42 -6.50 -5.70
CA VAL A 170 -3.00 -6.88 -5.82
C VAL A 170 -2.09 -5.66 -5.82
N ALA A 171 -1.29 -5.50 -4.77
CA ALA A 171 -0.04 -4.73 -4.82
C ALA A 171 1.08 -5.65 -5.34
N THR A 172 1.55 -5.42 -6.58
CA THR A 172 2.35 -6.38 -7.38
C THR A 172 3.55 -7.03 -6.65
N GLN A 173 4.20 -6.30 -5.75
CA GLN A 173 5.38 -6.79 -5.00
C GLN A 173 5.00 -7.50 -3.69
N PHE A 174 3.78 -7.29 -3.19
CA PHE A 174 3.25 -7.79 -1.92
C PHE A 174 2.20 -8.88 -2.17
N ALA A 175 2.61 -9.93 -2.90
CA ALA A 175 1.74 -11.05 -3.30
C ALA A 175 2.14 -12.40 -2.67
N ALA A 176 2.93 -12.37 -1.60
CA ALA A 176 3.50 -13.56 -0.93
C ALA A 176 2.54 -14.15 0.12
N HIS A 177 1.26 -14.31 -0.23
CA HIS A 177 0.19 -14.79 0.65
C HIS A 177 0.49 -16.13 1.34
N ASP A 178 1.30 -17.00 0.73
CA ASP A 178 1.75 -18.26 1.33
C ASP A 178 2.61 -18.08 2.59
N ARG A 179 3.07 -16.86 2.88
CA ARG A 179 3.92 -16.53 4.03
C ARG A 179 3.24 -15.55 5.00
N TYR A 180 2.09 -14.99 4.62
CA TYR A 180 1.43 -13.96 5.40
C TYR A 180 0.57 -14.59 6.51
N PRO A 181 0.51 -14.00 7.72
CA PRO A 181 -0.28 -14.54 8.83
C PRO A 181 -1.75 -14.79 8.50
N ASN A 182 -2.38 -13.88 7.73
CA ASN A 182 -3.77 -13.96 7.25
C ASN A 182 -3.86 -14.34 5.77
N GLY A 183 -2.78 -14.88 5.19
CA GLY A 183 -2.81 -15.40 3.83
C GLY A 183 -3.17 -14.35 2.76
N VAL A 184 -4.27 -14.60 2.05
CA VAL A 184 -4.74 -13.74 0.95
C VAL A 184 -5.26 -12.41 1.47
N ASP A 185 -5.82 -12.36 2.67
CA ASP A 185 -6.35 -11.12 3.26
C ASP A 185 -5.25 -10.08 3.46
N ASP A 186 -4.04 -10.50 3.81
CA ASP A 186 -2.89 -9.60 3.90
C ASP A 186 -2.50 -8.99 2.54
N MET A 187 -2.76 -9.69 1.41
CA MET A 187 -2.60 -9.06 0.09
C MET A 187 -3.57 -7.89 -0.09
N VAL A 188 -4.80 -8.05 0.40
CA VAL A 188 -5.83 -7.00 0.38
C VAL A 188 -5.43 -5.84 1.30
N GLY A 189 -4.85 -6.13 2.47
CA GLY A 189 -4.30 -5.13 3.39
C GLY A 189 -3.21 -4.27 2.74
N TYR A 190 -2.21 -4.90 2.11
CA TYR A 190 -1.15 -4.19 1.39
C TYR A 190 -1.69 -3.39 0.19
N TRP A 191 -2.69 -3.92 -0.51
CA TRP A 191 -3.36 -3.18 -1.57
C TRP A 191 -4.09 -1.95 -1.02
N ALA A 192 -4.81 -2.06 0.09
CA ALA A 192 -5.51 -0.95 0.72
C ALA A 192 -4.54 0.17 1.11
N GLU A 193 -3.44 -0.19 1.76
CA GLU A 193 -2.37 0.74 2.11
C GLU A 193 -1.77 1.43 0.88
N ASN A 194 -1.45 0.67 -0.17
CA ASN A 194 -0.95 1.23 -1.43
C ASN A 194 -1.92 2.24 -2.06
N ARG A 195 -3.23 1.97 -1.98
CA ARG A 195 -4.27 2.89 -2.49
C ARG A 195 -4.39 4.14 -1.63
N ILE A 196 -4.44 4.00 -0.32
CA ILE A 196 -4.71 5.11 0.61
C ILE A 196 -3.48 6.01 0.76
N LEU A 197 -2.33 5.43 1.09
CA LEU A 197 -1.11 6.18 1.35
C LEU A 197 -0.39 6.59 0.06
N GLY A 198 -0.62 5.87 -1.05
CA GLY A 198 0.14 6.02 -2.30
C GLY A 198 1.31 5.04 -2.43
N GLY A 199 1.56 4.22 -1.41
CA GLY A 199 2.62 3.22 -1.37
C GLY A 199 2.45 2.33 -0.14
N VAL A 200 3.05 1.14 -0.17
CA VAL A 200 3.27 0.38 1.07
C VAL A 200 4.44 1.02 1.81
N ALA A 201 4.25 1.37 3.08
CA ALA A 201 5.22 2.01 3.96
C ALA A 201 6.25 0.99 4.46
N LEU A 202 7.52 1.32 4.29
CA LEU A 202 8.69 0.51 4.63
C LEU A 202 9.69 1.34 5.43
N PHE A 203 10.46 0.69 6.30
CA PHE A 203 11.36 1.33 7.25
C PHE A 203 12.78 0.80 7.10
N ASP A 204 13.77 1.63 7.43
CA ASP A 204 15.17 1.27 7.35
C ASP A 204 15.62 0.55 8.64
N HIS A 205 16.06 -0.70 8.48
CA HIS A 205 16.60 -1.53 9.55
C HIS A 205 18.09 -1.86 9.34
N SER A 206 18.81 -1.06 8.55
CA SER A 206 20.23 -1.29 8.24
C SER A 206 21.14 -1.08 9.44
N GLN A 207 20.71 -0.23 10.37
CA GLN A 207 21.38 0.04 11.64
C GLN A 207 20.37 0.44 12.72
N ALA A 208 20.81 0.48 13.97
CA ALA A 208 20.02 1.04 15.07
C ALA A 208 20.09 2.57 14.98
N TRP A 209 19.07 3.18 14.39
CA TRP A 209 18.98 4.62 14.28
C TRP A 209 18.67 5.26 15.65
N THR A 210 19.34 6.36 15.96
CA THR A 210 19.09 7.15 17.18
C THR A 210 19.07 8.63 16.82
N GLY A 211 18.02 9.33 17.21
CA GLY A 211 17.89 10.78 17.00
C GLY A 211 17.54 11.15 15.55
N ASP A 212 18.04 12.31 15.10
CA ASP A 212 17.59 12.96 13.87
C ASP A 212 18.17 12.36 12.57
N GLU A 213 19.10 11.41 12.68
CA GLU A 213 19.75 10.79 11.52
C GLU A 213 18.92 9.66 10.89
N GLU A 214 17.83 9.21 11.53
CA GLU A 214 16.97 8.14 11.02
C GLU A 214 16.38 8.52 9.64
N PRO A 215 16.48 7.69 8.60
CA PRO A 215 15.90 7.96 7.29
C PRO A 215 14.39 8.19 7.35
N ASN A 216 13.87 9.05 6.47
CA ASN A 216 12.43 9.13 6.24
C ASN A 216 11.85 7.78 5.80
N VAL A 217 10.55 7.61 6.02
CA VAL A 217 9.80 6.43 5.57
C VAL A 217 9.94 6.25 4.05
N TYR A 218 9.97 4.99 3.63
CA TYR A 218 10.02 4.62 2.22
C TYR A 218 8.66 4.12 1.76
N PHE A 219 8.20 4.58 0.61
CA PHE A 219 6.98 4.08 -0.03
C PHE A 219 7.32 3.23 -1.25
N GLN A 220 6.69 2.06 -1.32
CA GLN A 220 6.68 1.26 -2.53
C GLN A 220 5.33 1.39 -3.23
N CYS A 221 5.30 2.21 -4.29
CA CYS A 221 4.11 2.40 -5.11
C CYS A 221 3.96 1.28 -6.13
N THR A 222 2.73 0.84 -6.38
CA THR A 222 2.38 -0.14 -7.42
C THR A 222 1.36 0.40 -8.42
N ARG A 223 1.20 1.72 -8.53
CA ARG A 223 0.29 2.38 -9.47
C ARG A 223 0.86 2.47 -10.88
N ALA A 224 -0.01 2.65 -11.88
CA ALA A 224 0.44 2.79 -13.25
C ALA A 224 1.21 4.11 -13.45
N ARG A 225 2.21 4.10 -14.35
CA ARG A 225 3.00 5.29 -14.72
C ARG A 225 3.75 5.97 -13.56
N ILE A 226 3.90 5.28 -12.44
CA ILE A 226 4.76 5.66 -11.32
C ILE A 226 5.90 4.64 -11.23
N THR A 227 7.01 5.05 -10.64
CA THR A 227 8.12 4.13 -10.36
C THR A 227 7.69 2.96 -9.47
N PHE A 228 8.17 1.76 -9.81
CA PHE A 228 7.97 0.56 -9.00
C PHE A 228 9.06 0.38 -7.92
N ARG A 229 10.08 1.25 -7.94
CA ARG A 229 11.19 1.24 -6.99
C ARG A 229 10.72 1.77 -5.64
N VAL A 230 11.38 1.30 -4.59
CA VAL A 230 11.13 1.76 -3.22
C VAL A 230 11.71 3.16 -3.10
N CYS A 231 10.87 4.16 -2.84
CA CYS A 231 11.29 5.57 -2.82
C CYS A 231 11.24 6.11 -1.40
N GLN A 232 12.32 6.74 -0.95
CA GLN A 232 12.28 7.49 0.30
C GLN A 232 11.41 8.74 0.13
N LEU A 233 10.56 9.03 1.11
CA LEU A 233 9.83 10.30 1.13
C LEU A 233 10.76 11.48 1.35
N LEU A 234 10.44 12.60 0.69
CA LEU A 234 11.09 13.89 0.96
C LEU A 234 10.72 14.39 2.36
N ASP A 235 11.56 15.23 2.95
CA ASP A 235 11.25 15.86 4.25
C ASP A 235 9.94 16.63 4.20
N THR A 236 9.66 17.31 3.08
CA THR A 236 8.41 18.03 2.86
C THR A 236 7.20 17.10 2.79
N GLN A 237 7.34 15.94 2.13
CA GLN A 237 6.27 14.94 2.04
C GLN A 237 5.99 14.30 3.40
N GLN A 238 7.03 13.91 4.14
CA GLN A 238 6.86 13.32 5.47
C GLN A 238 6.31 14.35 6.47
N SER A 239 6.81 15.58 6.45
CA SER A 239 6.31 16.65 7.34
C SER A 239 4.86 16.98 7.05
N ALA A 240 4.45 17.03 5.77
CA ALA A 240 3.05 17.22 5.39
C ALA A 240 2.16 16.05 5.87
N LEU A 241 2.66 14.81 5.76
CA LEU A 241 1.96 13.64 6.29
C LEU A 241 1.77 13.72 7.79
N ILE A 242 2.83 13.98 8.56
CA ILE A 242 2.74 14.10 10.03
C ILE A 242 1.81 15.24 10.44
N SER A 243 1.91 16.40 9.77
CA SER A 243 1.03 17.54 10.04
C SER A 243 -0.43 17.17 9.81
N PHE A 244 -0.74 16.44 8.73
CA PHE A 244 -2.09 15.95 8.47
C PHE A 244 -2.56 14.89 9.48
N LEU A 245 -1.70 13.95 9.87
CA LEU A 245 -2.05 12.91 10.84
C LEU A 245 -2.36 13.49 12.23
N LEU A 246 -1.70 14.59 12.62
CA LEU A 246 -1.88 15.24 13.91
C LEU A 246 -2.78 16.49 13.86
N ALA A 247 -3.34 16.81 12.69
CA ALA A 247 -4.18 17.98 12.53
C ALA A 247 -5.51 17.85 13.28
N ASP A 248 -5.96 18.97 13.84
CA ASP A 248 -7.31 19.10 14.34
C ASP A 248 -8.30 18.94 13.18
N PRO A 249 -9.32 18.05 13.27
CA PRO A 249 -10.32 17.88 12.22
C PRO A 249 -11.09 19.16 11.89
N GLU A 250 -11.15 20.13 12.80
CA GLU A 250 -11.82 21.42 12.57
C GLU A 250 -10.93 22.45 11.85
N ASP A 251 -9.64 22.17 11.68
CA ASP A 251 -8.74 23.07 10.96
C ASP A 251 -8.94 22.97 9.44
N ALA A 252 -9.76 23.89 8.92
CA ALA A 252 -10.06 24.03 7.50
C ALA A 252 -8.82 24.28 6.61
N ASN A 253 -7.67 24.65 7.18
CA ASN A 253 -6.44 24.89 6.41
C ASN A 253 -5.61 23.63 6.17
N THR A 254 -5.86 22.55 6.91
CA THR A 254 -5.09 21.32 6.76
C THR A 254 -5.47 20.64 5.44
N LYS A 255 -4.53 20.62 4.48
CA LYS A 255 -4.69 19.91 3.21
C LYS A 255 -4.28 18.44 3.37
N CYS A 256 -5.13 17.53 2.92
CA CYS A 256 -4.80 16.11 2.84
C CYS A 256 -3.67 15.88 1.82
N PRO A 257 -2.51 15.30 2.21
CA PRO A 257 -1.42 14.99 1.30
C PRO A 257 -1.60 13.61 0.63
N LEU A 258 -2.64 12.85 0.99
CA LEU A 258 -2.84 11.48 0.54
C LEU A 258 -3.63 11.44 -0.78
N PRO A 259 -3.30 10.52 -1.71
CA PRO A 259 -2.14 9.63 -1.68
C PRO A 259 -0.83 10.36 -2.03
N ILE A 260 0.28 10.01 -1.36
CA ILE A 260 1.61 10.54 -1.65
C ILE A 260 2.25 9.67 -2.73
N LEU A 261 2.36 10.21 -3.95
CA LEU A 261 2.99 9.51 -5.07
C LEU A 261 4.44 9.99 -5.25
N PRO A 262 5.42 9.07 -5.40
CA PRO A 262 6.79 9.45 -5.70
C PRO A 262 6.90 10.26 -7.00
N THR A 263 7.67 11.34 -6.97
CA THR A 263 7.96 12.18 -8.13
C THR A 263 9.42 11.99 -8.57
N SER A 264 9.83 12.69 -9.62
CA SER A 264 11.24 12.74 -10.03
C SER A 264 12.14 13.29 -8.92
N GLU A 265 11.63 14.14 -8.02
CA GLU A 265 12.38 14.71 -6.90
C GLU A 265 12.77 13.68 -5.83
N ASN A 266 12.02 12.57 -5.70
CA ASN A 266 12.39 11.46 -4.83
C ASN A 266 13.61 10.71 -5.41
N ARG A 267 14.82 11.21 -5.16
CA ARG A 267 16.07 10.66 -5.73
C ARG A 267 16.57 9.39 -5.03
N VAL A 268 16.27 9.22 -3.74
CA VAL A 268 16.69 8.03 -3.00
C VAL A 268 15.73 6.88 -3.35
N ARG A 269 16.17 6.06 -4.30
CA ARG A 269 15.40 4.94 -4.85
C ARG A 269 16.15 3.64 -4.74
N ILE A 270 15.47 2.62 -4.23
CA ILE A 270 16.01 1.30 -3.99
C ILE A 270 15.26 0.31 -4.88
N ASP A 271 16.04 -0.54 -5.57
CA ASP A 271 15.46 -1.64 -6.30
C ASP A 271 14.75 -2.62 -5.36
N PRO A 272 13.50 -3.05 -5.66
CA PRO A 272 12.75 -3.94 -4.75
C PRO A 272 13.47 -5.25 -4.42
N GLY A 273 14.33 -5.73 -5.34
CA GLY A 273 15.13 -6.93 -5.13
C GLY A 273 16.26 -6.77 -4.11
N ASP A 274 16.67 -5.53 -3.85
CA ASP A 274 17.79 -5.17 -2.97
C ASP A 274 17.31 -4.55 -1.65
N ALA A 275 16.05 -4.09 -1.60
CA ALA A 275 15.42 -3.50 -0.42
C ALA A 275 15.64 -4.35 0.84
N ILE A 276 15.18 -5.60 0.87
CA ILE A 276 15.37 -6.49 2.03
C ILE A 276 16.82 -6.99 2.18
N PRO A 277 17.45 -7.62 1.16
CA PRO A 277 18.69 -8.35 1.39
C PRO A 277 19.90 -7.44 1.58
N ILE A 278 19.95 -6.30 0.88
CA ILE A 278 21.10 -5.39 0.86
C ILE A 278 20.83 -4.16 1.72
N LYS A 279 19.73 -3.46 1.47
CA LYS A 279 19.42 -2.18 2.13
C LYS A 279 18.72 -2.32 3.48
N LYS A 280 18.23 -3.52 3.81
CA LYS A 280 17.44 -3.80 5.03
C LYS A 280 16.22 -2.88 5.18
N VAL A 281 15.60 -2.49 4.06
CA VAL A 281 14.37 -1.68 4.02
C VAL A 281 13.15 -2.58 3.84
N TYR A 282 12.34 -2.69 4.89
CA TYR A 282 11.10 -3.47 4.94
C TYR A 282 10.20 -2.98 6.08
N ARG A 283 8.92 -3.37 6.10
CA ARG A 283 8.08 -3.28 7.30
C ARG A 283 8.08 -4.61 8.04
N ASP A 284 7.87 -5.69 7.31
CA ASP A 284 7.90 -7.05 7.83
C ASP A 284 8.88 -7.89 7.02
N ILE A 285 9.78 -8.62 7.67
CA ILE A 285 10.84 -9.37 6.96
C ILE A 285 10.28 -10.44 5.98
N TRP A 286 9.01 -10.83 6.18
CA TRP A 286 8.29 -11.80 5.37
C TRP A 286 7.40 -11.17 4.28
N GLU A 287 7.28 -9.84 4.21
CA GLU A 287 6.36 -9.11 3.33
C GLU A 287 6.58 -9.37 1.83
N ARG A 288 7.80 -9.70 1.42
CA ARG A 288 8.19 -9.91 0.01
C ARG A 288 8.95 -11.21 -0.16
N LYS A 289 8.76 -11.87 -1.30
CA LYS A 289 9.64 -12.97 -1.73
C LYS A 289 10.92 -12.38 -2.28
N LEU A 290 12.05 -12.82 -1.73
CA LEU A 290 13.35 -12.44 -2.28
C LEU A 290 13.47 -13.03 -3.70
N PRO A 291 13.85 -12.23 -4.70
CA PRO A 291 14.11 -12.78 -6.02
C PRO A 291 15.26 -13.80 -5.92
N PRO A 292 15.19 -14.92 -6.65
CA PRO A 292 16.27 -15.90 -6.62
C PRO A 292 17.59 -15.24 -7.07
N ARG A 293 18.73 -15.63 -6.49
CA ARG A 293 20.04 -14.98 -6.71
C ARG A 293 20.37 -14.74 -8.20
N ARG A 294 20.03 -15.68 -9.08
CA ARG A 294 20.24 -15.55 -10.55
C ARG A 294 19.49 -14.40 -11.22
N TRP A 295 18.44 -13.89 -10.60
CA TRP A 295 17.62 -12.75 -11.08
C TRP A 295 18.04 -11.41 -10.47
N ARG A 296 19.10 -11.38 -9.65
CA ARG A 296 19.66 -10.14 -9.10
C ARG A 296 20.67 -9.50 -10.06
N ALA A 297 21.45 -10.30 -10.78
CA ALA A 297 22.50 -9.82 -11.70
C ALA A 297 22.00 -9.18 -13.02
N PRO A 298 20.93 -9.63 -13.71
CA PRO A 298 20.54 -9.07 -15.01
C PRO A 298 19.69 -7.79 -14.94
N ARG A 299 19.51 -7.17 -13.76
CA ARG A 299 18.64 -5.99 -13.62
C ARG A 299 19.30 -4.69 -14.06
N LEU A 300 20.63 -4.66 -14.09
CA LEU A 300 21.42 -3.53 -14.61
C LEU A 300 21.29 -3.35 -16.14
N GLU A 301 20.81 -4.38 -16.85
CA GLU A 301 20.62 -4.40 -18.31
C GLU A 301 19.19 -4.02 -18.73
N ARG A 302 18.28 -3.74 -17.79
CA ARG A 302 16.92 -3.31 -18.15
C ARG A 302 16.97 -1.92 -18.78
N PRO A 303 16.12 -1.65 -19.80
CA PRO A 303 15.90 -0.29 -20.28
C PRO A 303 15.57 0.60 -19.09
N LYS A 304 16.42 1.59 -18.85
CA LYS A 304 16.20 2.57 -17.79
C LYS A 304 15.15 3.55 -18.31
N SER A 305 14.19 3.88 -17.46
CA SER A 305 13.20 4.93 -17.74
C SER A 305 13.51 6.15 -16.88
N SER A 306 13.18 7.35 -17.36
CA SER A 306 13.21 8.57 -16.54
C SER A 306 12.28 8.45 -15.31
N LEU A 307 11.21 7.65 -15.44
CA LEU A 307 10.34 7.30 -14.33
C LEU A 307 11.04 6.52 -13.23
N ASP A 308 12.03 5.65 -13.50
CA ASP A 308 12.71 4.81 -12.49
C ASP A 308 14.08 5.36 -12.07
N TYR A 309 14.74 6.06 -13.00
CA TYR A 309 16.05 6.68 -12.87
C TYR A 309 15.94 8.16 -13.29
N PRO A 310 15.34 9.02 -12.46
CA PRO A 310 15.02 10.39 -12.84
C PRO A 310 16.27 11.30 -12.93
N GLU A 311 17.43 10.77 -12.57
CA GLU A 311 18.76 11.35 -12.82
C GLU A 311 19.25 11.12 -14.26
N LEU A 312 18.65 10.20 -15.00
CA LEU A 312 18.95 9.92 -16.39
C LEU A 312 17.91 10.63 -17.25
N ASP A 313 18.34 11.66 -18.00
CA ASP A 313 17.48 12.36 -18.97
C ASP A 313 17.32 11.54 -20.26
N ILE A 314 16.69 10.38 -20.11
CA ILE A 314 16.54 9.39 -21.18
C ILE A 314 15.54 9.88 -22.23
N ASP A 315 14.59 10.72 -21.85
CA ASP A 315 13.61 11.30 -22.79
C ASP A 315 14.31 12.27 -23.75
N ALA A 316 15.26 13.10 -23.27
CA ALA A 316 16.08 13.93 -24.14
C ALA A 316 17.02 13.10 -25.04
N GLU A 317 17.58 12.00 -24.54
CA GLU A 317 18.46 11.13 -25.33
C GLU A 317 17.67 10.34 -26.39
N VAL A 318 16.47 9.86 -26.07
CA VAL A 318 15.56 9.22 -27.04
C VAL A 318 15.07 10.23 -28.08
N GLU A 319 14.71 11.46 -27.69
CA GLU A 319 14.40 12.53 -28.64
C GLU A 319 15.59 12.86 -29.56
N ARG A 320 16.80 12.91 -29.01
CA ARG A 320 18.02 13.16 -29.78
C ARG A 320 18.29 12.04 -30.80
N LEU A 321 18.11 10.79 -30.40
CA LEU A 321 18.28 9.63 -31.29
C LEU A 321 17.20 9.57 -32.38
N ASN A 322 15.97 10.01 -32.09
CA ASN A 322 14.89 10.08 -33.08
C ASN A 322 15.03 11.27 -34.07
N ARG A 323 15.94 12.21 -33.81
CA ARG A 323 16.27 13.33 -34.71
C ARG A 323 17.50 13.08 -35.60
N MET A 324 18.14 11.91 -35.49
CA MET A 324 19.26 11.47 -36.34
C MET A 324 18.77 10.57 -37.47
#